data_AF-A0A239J2V9-F1
#
_entry.id   AF-A0A239J2V9-F1
#
_cell.length_a   1.000
_cell.length_b   1.000
_cell.length_c   1.000
_cell.angle_alpha   90.00
_cell.angle_beta   90.00
_cell.angle_gamma   90.00
#
_symmetry.space_group_name_H-M   'P 1'
#
loop_
_entity.id
_entity.type
_entity.pdbx_description
1 polymer ?
#
loop_
_entity_poly.entity_id
_entity_poly.type
_entity_poly.pdbx_seq_one_letter_code
_entity_poly.pdbx_strand_id
1 'polypeptide(L)'
;MTSRLLACSLLCASLFAAPVWAATVARVTHLSGVLTARHADGTTKVLAVKSEVQEGDLLITAQETFARIKFIDNAEVVLRPGTRLSVEDYMFEEEAPQKDKVVLNVLKGGLRAVSGALGKRNREAVSIVTPTATIGIRGTHFGVLMCQDDCIDVQTATGRPPENGLHLDVTEGAIAATNPSGSQVIGTGQFGFVRDLNTPPVLLPPQQSIQVTMPTSISRNDGNGRGVGRANDNQCAAQ
;
A
#
# COMPACT_ATOMS: atom_id res chain seq x y z
N MET A 1 -34.10 14.85 -67.23
CA MET A 1 -33.80 13.43 -66.96
C MET A 1 -32.35 13.18 -67.32
N THR A 2 -31.45 13.05 -66.34
CA THR A 2 -30.32 12.09 -66.33
C THR A 2 -29.51 12.26 -65.03
N SER A 3 -29.44 11.15 -64.30
CA SER A 3 -28.73 10.87 -63.04
C SER A 3 -27.23 10.66 -63.29
N ARG A 4 -26.34 11.04 -62.33
CA ARG A 4 -25.06 10.37 -61.95
C ARG A 4 -24.62 10.84 -60.55
N LEU A 5 -24.86 10.05 -59.50
CA LEU A 5 -23.96 9.04 -58.90
C LEU A 5 -22.94 9.63 -57.90
N LEU A 6 -23.34 9.58 -56.62
CA LEU A 6 -22.46 9.70 -55.46
C LEU A 6 -21.45 8.55 -55.44
N ALA A 7 -20.15 8.88 -55.37
CA ALA A 7 -19.11 7.94 -54.95
C ALA A 7 -18.77 8.24 -53.49
N CYS A 8 -19.37 7.46 -52.59
CA CYS A 8 -19.14 7.52 -51.15
C CYS A 8 -17.94 6.62 -50.82
N SER A 9 -16.74 7.20 -50.78
CA SER A 9 -15.51 6.52 -50.38
C SER A 9 -15.50 6.33 -48.86
N LEU A 10 -16.00 5.19 -48.37
CA LEU A 10 -15.83 4.75 -46.99
C LEU A 10 -14.35 4.41 -46.74
N LEU A 11 -13.63 5.34 -46.15
CA LEU A 11 -12.31 5.12 -45.59
C LEU A 11 -12.48 4.42 -44.23
N CYS A 12 -12.33 3.09 -44.21
CA CYS A 12 -12.28 2.29 -42.99
C CYS A 12 -11.05 2.69 -42.15
N ALA A 13 -11.23 3.61 -41.21
CA ALA A 13 -10.26 3.90 -40.16
C ALA A 13 -10.24 2.73 -39.18
N SER A 14 -9.31 1.79 -39.40
CA SER A 14 -8.99 0.73 -38.45
C SER A 14 -8.45 1.35 -37.16
N LEU A 15 -9.28 1.43 -36.12
CA LEU A 15 -8.84 1.66 -34.74
C LEU A 15 -7.98 0.47 -34.30
N PHE A 16 -6.66 0.60 -34.42
CA PHE A 16 -5.74 -0.24 -33.67
C PHE A 16 -5.84 0.16 -32.19
N ALA A 17 -6.64 -0.58 -31.42
CA ALA A 17 -6.58 -0.53 -29.97
C ALA A 17 -5.25 -1.15 -29.54
N ALA A 18 -4.23 -0.31 -29.33
CA ALA A 18 -3.00 -0.76 -28.70
C ALA A 18 -3.33 -1.28 -27.29
N PRO A 19 -2.87 -2.48 -26.90
CA PRO A 19 -3.07 -2.95 -25.55
C PRO A 19 -2.31 -2.00 -24.62
N VAL A 20 -3.06 -1.25 -23.80
CA VAL A 20 -2.47 -0.50 -22.69
C VAL A 20 -2.01 -1.53 -21.68
N TRP A 21 -0.73 -1.88 -21.71
CA TRP A 21 -0.12 -2.69 -20.67
C TRP A 21 0.01 -1.80 -19.43
N ALA A 22 -0.56 -2.26 -18.32
CA ALA A 22 -0.40 -1.59 -17.04
C ALA A 22 1.09 -1.46 -16.71
N ALA A 23 1.51 -0.23 -16.36
CA ALA A 23 2.91 0.06 -16.09
C ALA A 23 3.37 -0.67 -14.82
N THR A 24 4.59 -1.19 -14.83
CA THR A 24 5.23 -1.71 -13.61
C THR A 24 5.64 -0.53 -12.73
N VAL A 25 5.12 -0.51 -11.50
CA VAL A 25 5.27 0.63 -10.56
C VAL A 25 5.98 0.25 -9.27
N ALA A 26 6.10 -1.06 -8.99
CA ALA A 26 6.86 -1.53 -7.85
C ALA A 26 7.42 -2.95 -8.03
N ARG A 27 8.28 -3.36 -7.09
CA ARG A 27 8.85 -4.70 -7.01
C ARG A 27 8.84 -5.23 -5.58
N VAL A 28 8.51 -6.52 -5.43
CA VAL A 28 8.59 -7.22 -4.14
C VAL A 28 10.06 -7.43 -3.80
N THR A 29 10.54 -6.83 -2.72
CA THR A 29 11.94 -6.96 -2.28
C THR A 29 12.11 -8.04 -1.23
N HIS A 30 11.17 -8.19 -0.30
CA HIS A 30 11.16 -9.25 0.71
C HIS A 30 9.75 -9.82 0.85
N LEU A 31 9.64 -11.11 1.12
CA LEU A 31 8.37 -11.81 1.32
C LEU A 31 8.57 -12.94 2.33
N SER A 32 7.69 -12.98 3.33
CA SER A 32 7.52 -14.10 4.25
C SER A 32 6.04 -14.47 4.21
N GLY A 33 5.68 -15.66 3.71
CA GLY A 33 4.29 -16.07 3.51
C GLY A 33 3.82 -15.95 2.05
N VAL A 34 2.51 -15.81 1.85
CA VAL A 34 1.86 -15.84 0.52
C VAL A 34 1.28 -14.47 0.17
N LEU A 35 1.83 -13.87 -0.88
CA LEU A 35 1.35 -12.63 -1.47
C LEU A 35 0.74 -12.93 -2.85
N THR A 36 -0.45 -12.39 -3.12
CA THR A 36 -1.08 -12.44 -4.44
C THR A 36 -1.38 -11.04 -4.95
N ALA A 37 -1.25 -10.83 -6.25
CA ALA A 37 -1.78 -9.67 -6.96
C ALA A 37 -2.97 -10.10 -7.79
N ARG A 38 -4.08 -9.37 -7.67
CA ARG A 38 -5.18 -9.43 -8.64
C ARG A 38 -5.05 -8.23 -9.57
N HIS A 39 -4.80 -8.51 -10.83
CA HIS A 39 -4.61 -7.51 -11.88
C HIS A 39 -5.95 -6.87 -12.28
N ALA A 40 -5.88 -5.74 -12.96
CA ALA A 40 -7.06 -5.02 -13.45
C ALA A 40 -7.92 -5.84 -14.44
N ASP A 41 -7.31 -6.80 -15.14
CA ASP A 41 -8.00 -7.74 -16.03
C ASP A 41 -8.73 -8.88 -15.29
N GLY A 42 -8.65 -8.90 -13.95
CA GLY A 42 -9.26 -9.91 -13.08
C GLY A 42 -8.41 -11.16 -12.86
N THR A 43 -7.29 -11.30 -13.56
CA THR A 43 -6.37 -12.43 -13.34
C THR A 43 -5.67 -12.30 -11.98
N THR A 44 -5.40 -13.43 -11.34
CA THR A 44 -4.70 -13.46 -10.04
C THR A 44 -3.40 -14.22 -10.17
N LYS A 45 -2.33 -13.62 -9.66
CA LYS A 45 -0.97 -14.16 -9.71
C LYS A 45 -0.38 -14.21 -8.31
N VAL A 46 0.26 -15.34 -7.98
CA VAL A 46 1.08 -15.45 -6.78
C VAL A 46 2.39 -14.71 -7.02
N LEU A 47 2.75 -13.80 -6.12
CA LEU A 47 3.98 -13.05 -6.19
C LEU A 47 5.06 -13.69 -5.32
N ALA A 48 6.30 -13.62 -5.80
CA ALA A 48 7.51 -13.97 -5.08
C ALA A 48 8.45 -12.76 -5.00
N VAL A 49 9.54 -12.86 -4.25
CA VAL A 49 10.63 -11.88 -4.28
C VAL A 49 11.08 -11.62 -5.72
N LYS A 50 11.35 -10.35 -6.06
CA LYS A 50 11.61 -9.81 -7.41
C LYS A 50 10.40 -9.73 -8.35
N SER A 51 9.22 -10.22 -7.95
CA SER A 51 8.02 -10.05 -8.77
C SER A 51 7.64 -8.58 -8.88
N GLU A 52 7.12 -8.23 -10.04
CA GLU A 52 6.65 -6.88 -10.36
C GLU A 52 5.21 -6.68 -9.90
N VAL A 53 4.91 -5.44 -9.52
CA VAL A 53 3.58 -4.95 -9.19
C VAL A 53 3.24 -3.87 -10.20
N GLN A 54 2.04 -3.97 -10.76
CA GLN A 54 1.53 -3.08 -11.77
C GLN A 54 0.56 -2.06 -11.19
N GLU A 55 0.42 -0.93 -11.86
CA GLU A 55 -0.70 -0.02 -11.62
C GLU A 55 -2.03 -0.75 -11.84
N GLY A 56 -3.01 -0.49 -10.96
CA GLY A 56 -4.29 -1.19 -10.93
C GLY A 56 -4.29 -2.52 -10.16
N ASP A 57 -3.15 -2.99 -9.66
CA ASP A 57 -3.08 -4.23 -8.89
C ASP A 57 -3.73 -4.10 -7.51
N LEU A 58 -4.49 -5.12 -7.13
CA LEU A 58 -4.89 -5.38 -5.75
C LEU A 58 -3.96 -6.42 -5.13
N LEU A 59 -3.11 -5.96 -4.22
CA LEU A 59 -2.19 -6.79 -3.44
C LEU A 59 -2.90 -7.34 -2.20
N ILE A 60 -2.79 -8.65 -2.00
CA ILE A 60 -3.43 -9.37 -0.90
C ILE A 60 -2.39 -10.22 -0.20
N THR A 61 -2.17 -9.94 1.07
CA THR A 61 -1.33 -10.77 1.95
C THR A 61 -2.19 -11.77 2.70
N ALA A 62 -1.76 -13.04 2.72
CA ALA A 62 -2.43 -14.05 3.52
C ALA A 62 -2.21 -13.85 5.03
N GLN A 63 -2.76 -14.74 5.86
CA GLN A 63 -2.39 -14.81 7.27
C GLN A 63 -0.89 -15.10 7.41
N GLU A 64 -0.29 -14.63 8.51
CA GLU A 64 1.16 -14.76 8.78
C GLU A 64 2.07 -14.26 7.65
N THR A 65 1.54 -13.41 6.76
CA THR A 65 2.27 -12.92 5.60
C THR A 65 2.72 -11.48 5.79
N PHE A 66 3.98 -11.23 5.51
CA PHE A 66 4.53 -9.90 5.44
C PHE A 66 5.29 -9.73 4.13
N ALA A 67 5.13 -8.58 3.49
CA ALA A 67 5.78 -8.27 2.23
C ALA A 67 6.36 -6.87 2.25
N ARG A 68 7.61 -6.71 1.79
CA ARG A 68 8.22 -5.41 1.52
C ARG A 68 8.22 -5.14 0.04
N ILE A 69 7.61 -4.03 -0.34
CA ILE A 69 7.46 -3.58 -1.72
C ILE A 69 8.23 -2.28 -1.87
N LYS A 70 9.07 -2.21 -2.90
CA LYS A 70 9.81 -1.01 -3.25
C LYS A 70 9.26 -0.44 -4.56
N PHE A 71 8.80 0.80 -4.54
CA PHE A 71 8.26 1.49 -5.69
C PHE A 71 9.35 2.15 -6.53
N ILE A 72 9.00 2.56 -7.75
CA ILE A 72 9.91 3.18 -8.71
C ILE A 72 10.51 4.52 -8.22
N ASP A 73 9.84 5.24 -7.32
CA ASP A 73 10.36 6.47 -6.71
C ASP A 73 11.26 6.20 -5.48
N ASN A 74 11.60 4.94 -5.21
CA ASN A 74 12.28 4.45 -3.99
C ASN A 74 11.47 4.53 -2.70
N ALA A 75 10.16 4.77 -2.74
CA ALA A 75 9.29 4.56 -1.59
C ALA A 75 9.28 3.08 -1.21
N GLU A 76 9.19 2.81 0.08
CA GLU A 76 9.08 1.45 0.60
C GLU A 76 7.80 1.31 1.40
N VAL A 77 7.05 0.25 1.10
CA VAL A 77 5.84 -0.13 1.83
C VAL A 77 6.00 -1.55 2.33
N VAL A 78 5.85 -1.74 3.63
CA VAL A 78 5.77 -3.05 4.25
C VAL A 78 4.32 -3.35 4.58
N LEU A 79 3.80 -4.47 4.10
CA LEU A 79 2.43 -4.94 4.36
C LEU A 79 2.42 -5.92 5.53
N ARG A 80 1.44 -5.78 6.42
CA ARG A 80 1.12 -6.73 7.50
C ARG A 80 0.27 -7.89 6.99
N PRO A 81 0.14 -8.99 7.77
CA PRO A 81 -0.82 -10.04 7.48
C PRO A 81 -2.24 -9.52 7.26
N GLY A 82 -2.98 -10.17 6.36
CA GLY A 82 -4.39 -9.83 6.10
C GLY A 82 -4.63 -8.49 5.40
N THR A 83 -3.58 -7.83 4.92
CA THR A 83 -3.66 -6.54 4.23
C THR A 83 -4.18 -6.69 2.81
N ARG A 84 -5.07 -5.78 2.43
CA ARG A 84 -5.53 -5.56 1.06
C ARG A 84 -5.19 -4.13 0.63
N LEU A 85 -4.24 -4.00 -0.29
CA LEU A 85 -3.75 -2.73 -0.80
C LEU A 85 -3.99 -2.65 -2.30
N SER A 86 -4.74 -1.66 -2.75
CA SER A 86 -4.87 -1.33 -4.17
C SER A 86 -3.87 -0.24 -4.56
N VAL A 87 -3.20 -0.41 -5.70
CA VAL A 87 -2.34 0.63 -6.30
C VAL A 87 -3.13 1.28 -7.42
N GLU A 88 -3.89 2.34 -7.13
CA GLU A 88 -4.87 2.89 -8.08
C GLU A 88 -4.23 3.79 -9.14
N ASP A 89 -3.39 4.72 -8.72
CA ASP A 89 -2.62 5.59 -9.61
C ASP A 89 -1.18 5.64 -9.13
N TYR A 90 -0.24 5.52 -10.05
CA TYR A 90 1.18 5.70 -9.75
C TYR A 90 1.95 6.30 -10.92
N MET A 91 1.89 7.62 -11.02
CA MET A 91 2.57 8.43 -12.02
C MET A 91 3.82 9.06 -11.41
N PHE A 92 4.98 8.63 -11.88
CA PHE A 92 6.27 9.22 -11.52
C PHE A 92 7.12 9.36 -12.78
N GLU A 93 7.26 10.59 -13.26
CA GLU A 93 8.15 10.96 -14.37
C GLU A 93 9.17 11.97 -13.82
N GLU A 94 10.47 11.69 -13.97
CA GLU A 94 11.51 12.62 -13.48
C GLU A 94 11.43 13.98 -14.19
N GLU A 95 11.12 13.96 -15.49
CA GLU A 95 11.07 15.13 -16.38
C GLU A 95 9.74 15.91 -16.32
N ALA A 96 8.70 15.32 -15.70
CA ALA A 96 7.38 15.95 -15.61
C ALA A 96 6.78 15.92 -14.18
N PRO A 97 7.39 16.61 -13.20
CA PRO A 97 6.91 16.64 -11.80
C PRO A 97 5.44 17.06 -11.63
N GLN A 98 4.92 17.86 -12.56
CA GLN A 98 3.53 18.31 -12.58
C GLN A 98 2.51 17.18 -12.82
N LYS A 99 2.95 16.02 -13.32
CA LYS A 99 2.12 14.83 -13.50
C LYS A 99 2.20 13.86 -12.32
N ASP A 100 3.03 14.14 -11.32
CA ASP A 100 3.20 13.26 -10.17
C ASP A 100 1.84 12.98 -9.52
N LYS A 101 1.53 11.71 -9.33
CA LYS A 101 0.31 11.26 -8.65
C LYS A 101 0.51 9.87 -8.09
N VAL A 102 0.26 9.70 -6.80
CA VAL A 102 0.27 8.41 -6.13
C VAL A 102 -0.99 8.29 -5.28
N VAL A 103 -1.81 7.29 -5.62
CA VAL A 103 -3.02 6.94 -4.88
C VAL A 103 -2.94 5.47 -4.49
N LEU A 104 -2.78 5.23 -3.19
CA LEU A 104 -2.76 3.90 -2.61
C LEU A 104 -4.01 3.71 -1.76
N ASN A 105 -4.78 2.64 -1.97
CA ASN A 105 -6.01 2.40 -1.23
C ASN A 105 -5.87 1.19 -0.29
N VAL A 106 -5.87 1.45 1.02
CA VAL A 106 -5.81 0.41 2.06
C VAL A 106 -7.23 0.06 2.46
N LEU A 107 -7.71 -1.06 1.93
CA LEU A 107 -9.08 -1.52 2.17
C LEU A 107 -9.21 -2.16 3.57
N LYS A 108 -8.16 -2.85 4.01
CA LYS A 108 -8.12 -3.65 5.24
C LYS A 108 -6.67 -3.97 5.64
N GLY A 109 -6.43 -4.22 6.91
CA GLY A 109 -5.14 -4.63 7.45
C GLY A 109 -4.24 -3.44 7.70
N GLY A 110 -2.93 -3.58 7.52
CA GLY A 110 -2.01 -2.50 7.86
C GLY A 110 -0.74 -2.48 7.05
N LEU A 111 -0.16 -1.29 6.97
CA LEU A 111 1.11 -1.09 6.31
C LEU A 111 1.98 -0.11 7.08
N ARG A 112 3.26 -0.15 6.76
CA ARG A 112 4.22 0.86 7.15
C ARG A 112 4.88 1.41 5.91
N ALA A 113 4.86 2.73 5.76
CA ALA A 113 5.34 3.39 4.56
C ALA A 113 6.49 4.34 4.90
N VAL A 114 7.48 4.35 4.02
CA VAL A 114 8.57 5.34 3.98
C VAL A 114 8.48 6.06 2.64
N SER A 115 8.36 7.38 2.70
CA SER A 115 8.20 8.22 1.51
C SER A 115 9.44 8.18 0.61
N GLY A 116 9.22 7.98 -0.70
CA GLY A 116 10.26 8.04 -1.73
C GLY A 116 10.56 9.45 -2.22
N ALA A 117 11.18 9.54 -3.40
CA ALA A 117 11.53 10.80 -4.05
C ALA A 117 10.28 11.64 -4.38
N LEU A 118 9.19 11.01 -4.83
CA LEU A 118 7.96 11.72 -5.18
C LEU A 118 7.33 12.35 -3.94
N GLY A 119 7.22 11.60 -2.84
CA GLY A 119 6.71 12.14 -1.57
C GLY A 119 7.57 13.26 -0.96
N LYS A 120 8.85 13.39 -1.36
CA LYS A 120 9.71 14.51 -0.96
C LYS A 120 9.55 15.71 -1.88
N ARG A 121 9.43 15.49 -3.20
CA ARG A 121 9.30 16.52 -4.24
C ARG A 121 7.91 17.14 -4.29
N ASN A 122 6.87 16.31 -4.31
CA ASN A 122 5.48 16.72 -4.42
C ASN A 122 4.62 15.98 -3.38
N ARG A 123 4.58 16.54 -2.18
CA ARG A 123 3.86 15.97 -1.02
C ARG A 123 2.36 15.85 -1.26
N GLU A 124 1.78 16.80 -1.98
CA GLU A 124 0.33 16.88 -2.26
C GLU A 124 -0.12 15.85 -3.28
N ALA A 125 0.81 15.35 -4.11
CA ALA A 125 0.55 14.29 -5.07
C ALA A 125 0.43 12.89 -4.45
N VAL A 126 0.78 12.71 -3.16
CA VAL A 126 0.72 11.39 -2.50
C VAL A 126 -0.41 11.32 -1.52
N SER A 127 -1.29 10.34 -1.74
CA SER A 127 -2.40 10.05 -0.86
C SER A 127 -2.52 8.55 -0.57
N ILE A 128 -2.84 8.24 0.69
CA ILE A 128 -3.31 6.91 1.09
C ILE A 128 -4.78 7.02 1.45
N VAL A 129 -5.63 6.36 0.69
CA VAL A 129 -7.07 6.31 0.91
C VAL A 129 -7.38 5.10 1.78
N THR A 130 -8.30 5.27 2.71
CA THR A 130 -8.84 4.21 3.55
C THR A 130 -10.35 4.35 3.65
N PRO A 131 -11.09 3.31 4.09
CA PRO A 131 -12.52 3.40 4.33
C PRO A 131 -12.99 4.56 5.22
N THR A 132 -12.16 5.10 6.12
CA THR A 132 -12.58 6.13 7.10
C THR A 132 -11.90 7.49 6.92
N ALA A 133 -10.80 7.57 6.18
CA ALA A 133 -10.10 8.83 5.91
C ALA A 133 -9.13 8.72 4.72
N THR A 134 -8.79 9.89 4.17
CA THR A 134 -7.65 10.06 3.27
C THR A 134 -6.47 10.63 4.04
N ILE A 135 -5.30 10.03 3.86
CA ILE A 135 -4.05 10.40 4.51
C ILE A 135 -3.17 11.09 3.47
N GLY A 136 -2.90 12.38 3.68
CA GLY A 136 -1.91 13.15 2.93
C GLY A 136 -0.54 13.07 3.60
N ILE A 137 0.51 12.91 2.80
CA ILE A 137 1.89 12.79 3.30
C ILE A 137 2.51 14.17 3.47
N ARG A 138 3.18 14.44 4.60
CA ARG A 138 4.03 15.64 4.79
C ARG A 138 5.48 15.27 5.05
N GLY A 139 6.02 14.38 4.22
CA GLY A 139 7.41 13.88 4.21
C GLY A 139 7.73 12.91 5.34
N THR A 140 7.15 11.70 5.34
CA THR A 140 7.11 10.87 6.57
C THR A 140 7.46 9.39 6.42
N HIS A 141 7.87 8.83 7.56
CA HIS A 141 7.83 7.42 7.90
C HIS A 141 6.69 7.19 8.91
N PHE A 142 5.69 6.41 8.50
CA PHE A 142 4.42 6.28 9.24
C PHE A 142 3.80 4.89 9.08
N GLY A 143 2.96 4.52 10.05
CA GLY A 143 2.14 3.33 10.04
C GLY A 143 0.67 3.65 9.82
N VAL A 144 -0.01 2.74 9.14
CA VAL A 144 -1.44 2.76 8.86
C VAL A 144 -1.99 1.39 9.25
N LEU A 145 -3.05 1.36 10.05
CA LEU A 145 -3.74 0.13 10.41
C LEU A 145 -5.25 0.37 10.38
N MET A 146 -5.94 -0.29 9.46
CA MET A 146 -7.38 -0.26 9.31
C MET A 146 -7.98 -1.53 9.94
N CYS A 147 -8.62 -1.35 11.10
CA CYS A 147 -9.24 -2.43 11.85
C CYS A 147 -10.75 -2.52 11.58
N GLN A 148 -11.18 -3.70 11.15
CA GLN A 148 -12.56 -4.11 10.85
C GLN A 148 -12.77 -5.55 11.35
N ASP A 149 -12.68 -5.73 12.67
CA ASP A 149 -12.75 -7.03 13.38
C ASP A 149 -11.64 -8.03 13.01
N ASP A 150 -10.53 -7.53 12.48
CA ASP A 150 -9.43 -8.31 11.91
C ASP A 150 -8.07 -8.04 12.56
N CYS A 151 -8.03 -7.17 13.56
CA CYS A 151 -6.83 -6.79 14.29
C CYS A 151 -6.62 -7.60 15.58
N ILE A 152 -7.18 -8.81 15.67
CA ILE A 152 -7.11 -9.64 16.89
C ILE A 152 -5.68 -10.07 17.25
N ASP A 153 -4.80 -10.15 16.25
CA ASP A 153 -3.39 -10.49 16.36
C ASP A 153 -2.51 -9.28 16.75
N VAL A 154 -3.07 -8.06 16.72
CA VAL A 154 -2.34 -6.83 17.03
C VAL A 154 -2.19 -6.70 18.54
N GLN A 155 -0.96 -6.87 19.01
CA GLN A 155 -0.61 -6.67 20.40
C GLN A 155 -0.70 -5.19 20.76
N THR A 156 -1.51 -4.86 21.78
CA THR A 156 -1.63 -3.50 22.32
C THR A 156 -1.11 -3.46 23.75
N ALA A 157 -0.78 -2.26 24.25
CA ALA A 157 -0.32 -2.08 25.63
C ALA A 157 -1.34 -2.57 26.68
N THR A 158 -2.62 -2.64 26.32
CA THR A 158 -3.70 -3.09 27.22
C THR A 158 -3.99 -4.58 27.14
N GLY A 159 -3.36 -5.31 26.19
CA GLY A 159 -3.65 -6.72 25.91
C GLY A 159 -5.04 -6.96 25.30
N ARG A 160 -5.76 -5.91 24.91
CA ARG A 160 -7.03 -6.00 24.18
C ARG A 160 -6.82 -5.67 22.71
N PRO A 161 -7.57 -6.30 21.78
CA PRO A 161 -7.54 -5.90 20.39
C PRO A 161 -7.88 -4.41 20.23
N PRO A 162 -7.29 -3.73 19.23
CA PRO A 162 -7.64 -2.37 18.87
C PRO A 162 -9.15 -2.18 18.65
N GLU A 163 -9.67 -0.98 18.92
CA GLU A 163 -11.00 -0.61 18.44
C GLU A 163 -11.04 -0.59 16.91
N ASN A 164 -12.20 -0.87 16.32
CA ASN A 164 -12.40 -0.72 14.88
C ASN A 164 -12.24 0.75 14.46
N GLY A 165 -11.64 0.93 13.29
CA GLY A 165 -11.27 2.24 12.76
C GLY A 165 -9.83 2.27 12.25
N LEU A 166 -9.41 3.46 11.85
CA LEU A 166 -8.08 3.74 11.35
C LEU A 166 -7.17 4.19 12.49
N HIS A 167 -6.09 3.45 12.71
CA HIS A 167 -5.01 3.79 13.62
C HIS A 167 -3.79 4.25 12.82
N LEU A 168 -3.16 5.32 13.28
CA LEU A 168 -2.04 5.97 12.61
C LEU A 168 -0.91 6.18 13.62
N ASP A 169 0.34 5.95 13.20
CA ASP A 169 1.53 6.32 13.95
C ASP A 169 2.54 7.01 13.04
N VAL A 170 3.26 8.00 13.58
CA VAL A 170 4.29 8.71 12.82
C VAL A 170 5.61 8.62 13.56
N THR A 171 6.63 8.13 12.87
CA THR A 171 7.99 8.00 13.41
C THR A 171 8.93 9.09 12.92
N GLU A 172 8.66 9.67 11.76
CA GLU A 172 9.43 10.82 11.24
C GLU A 172 8.52 11.68 10.38
N GLY A 173 8.61 13.01 10.48
CA GLY A 173 7.82 13.94 9.67
C GLY A 173 6.40 14.15 10.20
N ALA A 174 5.43 14.22 9.28
CA ALA A 174 4.01 14.34 9.62
C ALA A 174 3.11 13.75 8.53
N ILE A 175 1.87 13.43 8.91
CA ILE A 175 0.75 13.13 8.01
C ILE A 175 -0.43 14.03 8.35
N ALA A 176 -1.35 14.19 7.39
CA ALA A 176 -2.65 14.78 7.63
C ALA A 176 -3.73 13.73 7.34
N ALA A 177 -4.52 13.36 8.34
CA ALA A 177 -5.70 12.53 8.18
C ALA A 177 -6.90 13.43 7.97
N THR A 178 -7.66 13.21 6.90
CA THR A 178 -8.80 14.04 6.53
C THR A 178 -9.99 13.15 6.18
N ASN A 179 -11.16 13.49 6.72
CA ASN A 179 -12.45 12.92 6.35
C ASN A 179 -13.50 14.05 6.27
N PRO A 180 -14.76 13.76 5.89
CA PRO A 180 -15.80 14.80 5.80
C PRO A 180 -16.04 15.60 7.09
N SER A 181 -15.75 15.01 8.25
CA SER A 181 -15.96 15.64 9.57
C SER A 181 -14.80 16.49 10.05
N GLY A 182 -13.63 16.41 9.42
CA GLY A 182 -12.50 17.27 9.78
C GLY A 182 -11.15 16.78 9.28
N SER A 183 -10.11 17.48 9.70
CA SER A 183 -8.72 17.14 9.39
C SER A 183 -7.86 17.25 10.65
N GLN A 184 -6.94 16.31 10.83
CA GLN A 184 -5.97 16.30 11.92
C GLN A 184 -4.56 16.05 11.37
N VAL A 185 -3.63 16.91 11.73
CA VAL A 185 -2.21 16.69 11.49
C VAL A 185 -1.62 15.88 12.64
N ILE A 186 -0.87 14.83 12.29
CA ILE A 186 -0.20 13.92 13.22
C ILE A 186 1.29 13.99 12.90
N GLY A 187 2.09 14.44 13.87
CA GLY A 187 3.53 14.58 13.74
C GLY A 187 4.32 13.45 14.41
N THR A 188 5.65 13.51 14.29
CA THR A 188 6.59 12.57 14.93
C THR A 188 6.24 12.24 16.39
N GLY A 189 6.18 10.94 16.69
CA GLY A 189 5.89 10.41 18.02
C GLY A 189 4.42 10.48 18.43
N GLN A 190 3.55 11.03 17.57
CA GLN A 190 2.12 11.10 17.81
C GLN A 190 1.39 9.94 17.13
N PHE A 191 0.20 9.70 17.66
CA PHE A 191 -0.71 8.67 17.18
C PHE A 191 -2.04 9.31 16.82
N GLY A 192 -2.64 8.86 15.74
CA GLY A 192 -3.95 9.31 15.28
C GLY A 192 -4.96 8.17 15.29
N PHE A 193 -6.23 8.53 15.47
CA PHE A 193 -7.34 7.61 15.33
C PHE A 193 -8.49 8.24 14.57
N VAL A 194 -9.09 7.47 13.67
CA VAL A 194 -10.31 7.83 12.93
C VAL A 194 -11.30 6.69 13.03
N ARG A 195 -12.34 6.87 13.85
CA ARG A 195 -13.38 5.87 14.11
C ARG A 195 -14.15 5.50 12.84
N ASP A 196 -14.64 6.52 12.14
CA ASP A 196 -15.50 6.39 10.95
C ASP A 196 -15.44 7.69 10.13
N LEU A 197 -16.17 7.75 9.02
CA LEU A 197 -16.23 8.93 8.14
C LEU A 197 -16.92 10.15 8.77
N ASN A 198 -17.71 9.95 9.82
CA ASN A 198 -18.56 10.97 10.43
C ASN A 198 -17.96 11.54 11.72
N THR A 199 -16.87 10.95 12.22
CA THR A 199 -16.15 11.40 13.41
C THR A 199 -14.84 12.05 12.98
N PRO A 200 -14.52 13.28 13.44
CA PRO A 200 -13.27 13.92 13.06
C PRO A 200 -12.06 13.08 13.52
N PRO A 201 -10.97 13.05 12.74
CA PRO A 201 -9.71 12.45 13.19
C PRO A 201 -9.22 13.09 14.49
N VAL A 202 -8.72 12.27 15.43
CA VAL A 202 -8.22 12.74 16.73
C VAL A 202 -6.81 12.22 17.02
N LEU A 203 -6.07 12.94 17.86
CA LEU A 203 -4.82 12.44 18.41
C LEU A 203 -5.09 11.50 19.59
N LEU A 204 -4.39 10.37 19.63
CA LEU A 204 -4.42 9.46 20.76
C LEU A 204 -3.22 9.71 21.69
N PRO A 205 -3.41 9.64 23.01
CA PRO A 205 -2.31 9.62 23.95
C PRO A 205 -1.52 8.30 23.82
N PRO A 206 -0.20 8.28 24.10
CA PRO A 206 0.64 7.10 23.92
C PRO A 206 0.19 5.85 24.68
N GLN A 207 -0.56 5.98 25.77
CA GLN A 207 -1.05 4.82 26.53
C GLN A 207 -2.18 4.07 25.81
N GLN A 208 -2.84 4.70 24.84
CA GLN A 208 -3.95 4.15 24.08
C GLN A 208 -3.56 3.84 22.63
N SER A 209 -2.29 4.01 22.30
CA SER A 209 -1.83 3.92 20.93
C SER A 209 -1.31 2.54 20.56
N ILE A 210 -1.31 2.30 19.25
CA ILE A 210 -0.76 1.09 18.65
C ILE A 210 0.43 1.55 17.81
N GLN A 211 1.61 1.05 18.14
CA GLN A 211 2.73 1.13 17.21
C GLN A 211 2.58 -0.02 16.22
N VAL A 212 2.42 0.33 14.94
CA VAL A 212 2.48 -0.64 13.86
C VAL A 212 3.93 -1.10 13.73
N THR A 213 4.29 -2.09 14.54
CA THR A 213 5.63 -2.71 14.55
C THR A 213 5.66 -3.86 13.54
N MET A 214 6.76 -3.93 12.80
CA MET A 214 7.01 -4.98 11.82
C MET A 214 8.12 -5.89 12.36
N PRO A 215 8.07 -7.21 12.11
CA PRO A 215 9.16 -8.10 12.44
C PRO A 215 10.48 -7.63 11.81
N THR A 216 11.55 -7.63 12.59
CA THR A 216 12.87 -7.12 12.18
C THR A 216 13.49 -7.89 11.01
N SER A 217 13.07 -9.13 10.76
CA SER A 217 13.44 -9.95 9.59
C SER A 217 13.00 -9.34 8.27
N ILE A 218 12.06 -8.40 8.29
CA ILE A 218 11.49 -7.74 7.11
C ILE A 218 11.81 -6.25 7.11
N SER A 219 12.05 -5.66 8.28
CA SER A 219 12.49 -4.26 8.36
C SER A 219 13.98 -4.06 8.05
N ARG A 220 14.83 -5.10 8.12
CA ARG A 220 16.24 -4.98 7.71
C ARG A 220 16.40 -5.21 6.21
N ASN A 221 17.12 -4.31 5.56
CA ASN A 221 17.54 -4.40 4.17
C ASN A 221 18.76 -5.33 4.01
N ASP A 222 18.76 -6.46 4.71
CA ASP A 222 19.82 -7.45 4.57
C ASP A 222 19.44 -8.34 3.38
N GLY A 223 20.05 -8.06 2.22
CA GLY A 223 19.81 -8.74 0.94
C GLY A 223 20.15 -10.24 0.92
N ASN A 224 20.12 -10.91 2.06
CA ASN A 224 20.41 -12.33 2.23
C ASN A 224 19.13 -13.07 2.63
N GLY A 225 18.13 -13.05 1.73
CA GLY A 225 16.92 -13.86 1.85
C GLY A 225 17.27 -15.34 1.84
N ARG A 226 17.57 -15.91 3.01
CA ARG A 226 17.50 -17.36 3.23
C ARG A 226 16.02 -17.71 3.31
N GLY A 227 15.51 -18.27 2.22
CA GLY A 227 14.18 -18.85 2.18
C GLY A 227 13.98 -19.80 3.37
N VAL A 228 12.89 -19.59 4.11
CA VAL A 228 12.46 -20.48 5.18
C VAL A 228 11.94 -21.75 4.50
N GLY A 229 12.83 -22.73 4.40
CA GLY A 229 12.59 -23.99 3.71
C GLY A 229 13.76 -24.93 3.91
N ARG A 230 14.01 -25.35 5.14
CA ARG A 230 14.69 -26.62 5.46
C ARG A 230 14.33 -27.01 6.90
N ALA A 231 13.34 -27.88 7.01
CA ALA A 231 13.23 -28.79 8.14
C ALA A 231 14.55 -29.57 8.22
N ASN A 232 15.23 -29.50 9.36
CA ASN A 232 16.24 -30.47 9.73
C ASN A 232 15.69 -31.20 10.95
N ASP A 233 14.95 -32.28 10.66
CA ASP A 233 14.96 -33.45 11.52
C ASP A 233 16.41 -33.92 11.64
N ASN A 234 16.94 -33.93 12.86
CA ASN A 234 17.95 -34.85 13.36
C ASN A 234 18.36 -34.44 14.78
N GLN A 235 17.52 -34.78 15.76
CA GLN A 235 18.02 -35.03 17.11
C GLN A 235 18.43 -36.50 17.19
N CYS A 236 19.69 -36.78 16.83
CA CYS A 236 20.43 -37.89 17.42
C CYS A 236 20.95 -37.38 18.76
N ALA A 237 20.36 -37.83 19.87
CA ALA A 237 20.98 -37.79 21.18
C ALA A 237 21.33 -39.23 21.55
N ALA A 238 22.59 -39.59 21.37
CA ALA A 238 23.21 -40.68 22.10
C ALA A 238 23.78 -40.08 23.38
N GLN A 239 23.27 -40.52 24.52
CA GLN A 239 23.98 -40.82 25.77
C GLN A 239 23.03 -41.55 26.70
#